data_AF-E4Y2Y4-F1
#
_entry.id   AF-E4Y2Y4-F1
#
_cell.length_a   1.000
_cell.length_b   1.000
_cell.length_c   1.000
_cell.angle_alpha   90.00
_cell.angle_beta   90.00
_cell.angle_gamma   90.00
#
_symmetry.space_group_name_H-M   'P 1'
#
loop_
_entity.id
_entity.type
_entity.pdbx_description
1 polymer ?
#
loop_
_entity_poly.entity_id
_entity_poly.type
_entity_poly.pdbx_seq_one_letter_code
_entity_poly.pdbx_strand_id
1 'polypeptide(L)'
;MIIQNKRLFSRQTAISRRLLWGFILFSGTSYSVFTISFNAVKFTQNPTSIVTETVMHHHLIMPNIYVCPNSQHSKWRIEHNYPDHNRLYRYISTFYGNGEDHHGEELNLTRFDDIPLDEFLANTAPNLKPLRCKFNMRDCPAPTYRLTRYGICQYYSFDNSTVSIPGPQSSLILYVAYNNSDTTTGYALSKSALFHDFSDQKHDVMLMSQSTTVLANRLTQVTLYPQEYTYLKPHCGTKKLDFFKQYTTEECHVECSYKAVMDKCKCWPPYFPIYKKEYPMCTFSEHARCISKEYNSFNYSTCGDCPKPCHDLVFNRNVEYGEFHEPIQRLIKKYKLTKRL
;
A
#
# COMPACT_ATOMS: atom_id res chain seq x y z
N MET A 1 15.67 3.82 -57.57
CA MET A 1 15.44 2.80 -58.62
C MET A 1 15.45 3.36 -60.05
N ILE A 2 14.84 4.53 -60.31
CA ILE A 2 14.69 5.10 -61.67
C ILE A 2 16.04 5.56 -62.30
N ILE A 3 17.04 5.90 -61.49
CA ILE A 3 18.30 6.52 -61.96
C ILE A 3 19.26 5.51 -62.64
N GLN A 4 19.21 4.22 -62.29
CA GLN A 4 20.12 3.22 -62.86
C GLN A 4 19.62 2.53 -64.14
N ASN A 5 18.31 2.63 -64.45
CA ASN A 5 17.74 2.05 -65.67
C ASN A 5 18.35 2.64 -66.95
N LYS A 6 18.77 3.91 -66.95
CA LYS A 6 19.44 4.52 -68.10
C LYS A 6 20.80 3.88 -68.46
N ARG A 7 21.52 3.30 -67.48
CA ARG A 7 22.85 2.69 -67.71
C ARG A 7 22.77 1.21 -68.12
N LEU A 8 21.75 0.49 -67.66
CA LEU A 8 21.50 -0.91 -68.02
C LEU A 8 20.99 -1.08 -69.46
N PHE A 9 20.17 -0.14 -69.94
CA PHE A 9 19.59 -0.19 -71.29
C PHE A 9 20.31 0.67 -72.34
N SER A 10 21.48 1.25 -72.02
CA SER A 10 22.28 1.99 -73.00
C SER A 10 22.88 1.05 -74.05
N ARG A 11 22.64 1.33 -75.34
CA ARG A 11 23.09 0.51 -76.49
C ARG A 11 24.62 0.44 -76.65
N GLN A 12 25.38 1.33 -76.01
CA GLN A 12 26.83 1.51 -76.18
C GLN A 12 27.72 0.86 -75.09
N THR A 13 27.16 0.09 -74.14
CA THR A 13 27.91 -0.50 -73.02
C THR A 13 28.26 -1.97 -73.24
N ALA A 14 29.51 -2.35 -72.92
CA ALA A 14 29.99 -3.74 -72.95
C ALA A 14 29.19 -4.66 -72.02
N ILE A 15 29.02 -5.93 -72.42
CA ILE A 15 28.18 -6.94 -71.73
C ILE A 15 28.61 -7.16 -70.27
N SER A 16 29.91 -7.20 -69.98
CA SER A 16 30.47 -7.38 -68.62
C SER A 16 30.01 -6.28 -67.65
N ARG A 17 29.93 -5.04 -68.14
CA ARG A 17 29.50 -3.89 -67.35
C ARG A 17 27.99 -3.94 -67.05
N ARG A 18 27.18 -4.50 -67.96
CA ARG A 18 25.75 -4.73 -67.73
C ARG A 18 25.50 -5.81 -66.67
N LEU A 19 26.28 -6.90 -66.68
CA LEU A 19 26.20 -7.95 -65.66
C LEU A 19 26.59 -7.43 -64.27
N LEU A 20 27.66 -6.63 -64.18
CA LEU A 20 28.06 -5.99 -62.91
C LEU A 20 26.96 -5.07 -62.35
N TRP A 21 26.37 -4.22 -63.19
CA TRP A 21 25.24 -3.37 -62.78
C TRP A 21 24.00 -4.18 -62.41
N GLY A 22 23.73 -5.29 -63.11
CA GLY A 22 22.68 -6.23 -62.77
C GLY A 22 22.87 -6.82 -61.38
N PHE A 23 24.07 -7.33 -61.06
CA PHE A 23 24.37 -7.90 -59.75
C PHE A 23 24.24 -6.87 -58.62
N ILE A 24 24.76 -5.65 -58.82
CA ILE A 24 24.63 -4.55 -57.85
C ILE A 24 23.16 -4.18 -57.63
N LEU A 25 22.36 -4.18 -58.70
CA LEU A 25 20.93 -3.85 -58.60
C LEU A 25 20.15 -4.98 -57.90
N PHE A 26 20.44 -6.25 -58.20
CA PHE A 26 19.83 -7.39 -57.52
C PHE A 26 20.22 -7.47 -56.04
N SER A 27 21.50 -7.26 -55.70
CA SER A 27 21.93 -7.26 -54.30
C SER A 27 21.33 -6.08 -53.53
N GLY A 28 21.31 -4.89 -54.12
CA GLY A 28 20.69 -3.70 -53.53
C GLY A 28 19.18 -3.83 -53.34
N THR A 29 18.47 -4.42 -54.32
CA THR A 29 17.02 -4.68 -54.20
C THR A 29 16.72 -5.75 -53.15
N SER A 30 17.45 -6.86 -53.14
CA SER A 30 17.32 -7.89 -52.10
C SER A 30 17.56 -7.34 -50.70
N TYR A 31 18.61 -6.52 -50.51
CA TYR A 31 18.90 -5.86 -49.24
C TYR A 31 17.80 -4.87 -48.84
N SER A 32 17.27 -4.10 -49.80
CA SER A 32 16.16 -3.18 -49.56
C SER A 32 14.89 -3.93 -49.16
N VAL A 33 14.53 -5.03 -49.83
CA VAL A 33 13.36 -5.85 -49.51
C VAL A 33 13.51 -6.49 -48.14
N PHE A 34 14.69 -7.02 -47.83
CA PHE A 34 15.01 -7.54 -46.50
C PHE A 34 14.85 -6.48 -45.42
N THR A 35 15.40 -5.28 -45.62
CA THR A 35 15.32 -4.17 -44.66
C THR A 35 13.89 -3.70 -44.44
N ILE A 36 13.09 -3.58 -45.50
CA ILE A 36 11.66 -3.22 -45.41
C ILE A 36 10.89 -4.29 -44.65
N SER A 37 11.10 -5.57 -44.97
CA SER A 37 10.43 -6.68 -44.31
C SER A 37 10.80 -6.76 -42.82
N PHE A 38 12.08 -6.61 -42.49
CA PHE A 38 12.56 -6.57 -41.12
C PHE A 38 11.97 -5.41 -40.32
N ASN A 39 11.92 -4.22 -40.91
CA ASN A 39 11.30 -3.05 -40.27
C ASN A 39 9.80 -3.18 -40.13
N ALA A 40 9.11 -3.81 -41.09
CA ALA A 40 7.68 -4.11 -40.99
C ALA A 40 7.40 -5.08 -39.83
N VAL A 41 8.17 -6.17 -39.71
CA VAL A 41 8.08 -7.10 -38.58
C VAL A 41 8.33 -6.38 -37.26
N LYS A 42 9.40 -5.59 -37.18
CA LYS A 42 9.71 -4.80 -35.98
C LYS A 42 8.58 -3.82 -35.63
N PHE A 43 7.94 -3.19 -36.61
CA PHE A 43 6.81 -2.30 -36.38
C PHE A 43 5.58 -3.07 -35.86
N THR A 44 5.28 -4.24 -36.41
CA THR A 44 4.17 -5.08 -35.94
C THR A 44 4.35 -5.61 -34.51
N GLN A 45 5.57 -5.63 -33.99
CA GLN A 45 5.86 -6.00 -32.60
C GLN A 45 5.54 -4.88 -31.60
N ASN A 46 5.11 -3.69 -32.06
CA ASN A 46 4.80 -2.52 -31.22
C ASN A 46 5.90 -2.22 -30.17
N PRO A 47 7.16 -1.99 -30.59
CA PRO A 47 8.25 -1.74 -29.65
C PRO A 47 7.98 -0.45 -28.88
N THR A 48 7.88 -0.57 -27.56
CA THR A 48 7.70 0.58 -26.65
C THR A 48 9.02 0.91 -25.95
N SER A 49 9.30 2.19 -25.78
CA SER A 49 10.40 2.69 -24.95
C SER A 49 9.86 3.42 -23.72
N ILE A 50 10.55 3.31 -22.60
CA ILE A 50 10.24 4.08 -21.39
C ILE A 50 10.90 5.45 -21.53
N VAL A 51 10.11 6.50 -21.35
CA VAL A 51 10.60 7.88 -21.25
C VAL A 51 10.48 8.29 -19.80
N THR A 52 11.60 8.70 -19.19
CA THR A 52 11.63 9.20 -17.82
C THR A 52 11.85 10.70 -17.86
N GLU A 53 10.94 11.46 -17.27
CA GLU A 53 11.03 12.90 -17.15
C GLU A 53 10.94 13.29 -15.67
N THR A 54 11.81 14.20 -15.23
CA THR A 54 11.75 14.78 -13.88
C THR A 54 11.11 16.15 -13.97
N VAL A 55 9.81 16.23 -13.65
CA VAL A 55 9.06 17.49 -13.66
C VAL A 55 9.06 18.12 -12.28
N MET A 56 9.51 19.38 -12.20
CA MET A 56 9.39 20.17 -10.97
C MET A 56 7.98 20.77 -10.88
N HIS A 57 7.09 20.10 -10.14
CA HIS A 57 5.77 20.64 -9.85
C HIS A 57 5.86 21.75 -8.79
N HIS A 58 5.19 22.87 -9.05
CA HIS A 58 5.11 23.99 -8.12
C HIS A 58 4.12 23.71 -6.97
N HIS A 59 3.25 22.72 -7.14
CA HIS A 59 2.25 22.28 -6.17
C HIS A 59 2.12 20.76 -6.23
N LEU A 60 2.44 20.09 -5.12
CA LEU A 60 2.22 18.66 -4.95
C LEU A 60 1.06 18.43 -3.99
N ILE A 61 0.19 17.46 -4.27
CA ILE A 61 -0.91 17.11 -3.37
C ILE A 61 -0.34 16.35 -2.17
N MET A 62 -0.77 16.73 -0.97
CA MET A 62 -0.44 16.01 0.26
C MET A 62 -1.33 14.75 0.35
N PRO A 63 -0.75 13.54 0.49
CA PRO A 63 -1.55 12.33 0.68
C PRO A 63 -2.26 12.34 2.03
N ASN A 64 -3.37 11.60 2.10
CA ASN A 64 -4.03 11.31 3.36
C ASN A 64 -3.19 10.36 4.21
N ILE A 65 -3.33 10.47 5.52
CA ILE A 65 -2.46 9.76 6.46
C ILE A 65 -3.26 8.98 7.47
N TYR A 66 -2.83 7.73 7.69
CA TYR A 66 -3.30 6.89 8.77
C TYR A 66 -2.18 6.66 9.78
N VAL A 67 -2.53 6.79 11.06
CA VAL A 67 -1.65 6.48 12.18
C VAL A 67 -2.30 5.38 13.00
N CYS A 68 -1.74 4.19 12.93
CA CYS A 68 -2.26 3.01 13.61
C CYS A 68 -1.29 2.56 14.70
N PRO A 69 -1.76 2.13 15.87
CA PRO A 69 -0.90 1.50 16.86
C PRO A 69 -0.58 0.06 16.45
N ASN A 70 0.67 -0.38 16.61
CA ASN A 70 1.00 -1.79 16.35
C ASN A 70 0.32 -2.73 17.34
N SER A 71 0.26 -2.31 18.60
CA SER A 71 -0.56 -2.97 19.62
C SER A 71 -2.01 -2.58 19.41
N GLN A 72 -2.81 -3.45 18.83
CA GLN A 72 -4.18 -3.12 18.43
C GLN A 72 -5.17 -3.13 19.59
N HIS A 73 -4.76 -3.70 20.73
CA HIS A 73 -5.54 -3.70 21.96
C HIS A 73 -4.75 -3.22 23.16
N SER A 74 -5.43 -2.51 24.05
CA SER A 74 -4.99 -2.15 25.39
C SER A 74 -5.23 -3.33 26.34
N LYS A 75 -4.20 -3.72 27.08
CA LYS A 75 -4.29 -4.80 28.06
C LYS A 75 -5.26 -4.42 29.18
N TRP A 76 -5.14 -3.20 29.69
CA TRP A 76 -5.99 -2.65 30.74
C TRP A 76 -7.45 -2.63 30.31
N ARG A 77 -7.76 -2.20 29.08
CA ARG A 77 -9.14 -2.20 28.56
C ARG A 77 -9.71 -3.61 28.43
N ILE A 78 -8.91 -4.58 28.00
CA ILE A 78 -9.34 -5.98 27.98
C ILE A 78 -9.71 -6.45 29.39
N GLU A 79 -8.80 -6.27 30.36
CA GLU A 79 -9.00 -6.72 31.75
C GLU A 79 -10.16 -5.97 32.43
N HIS A 80 -10.40 -4.71 32.08
CA HIS A 80 -11.45 -3.87 32.65
C HIS A 80 -12.83 -4.12 32.05
N ASN A 81 -12.94 -4.24 30.72
CA ASN A 81 -14.22 -4.37 30.02
C ASN A 81 -14.71 -5.82 29.97
N TYR A 82 -13.81 -6.80 30.12
CA TYR A 82 -14.12 -8.23 30.07
C TYR A 82 -13.58 -8.96 31.31
N PRO A 83 -14.04 -8.60 32.52
CA PRO A 83 -13.54 -9.18 33.76
C PRO A 83 -13.84 -10.69 33.89
N ASP A 84 -14.95 -11.14 33.30
CA ASP A 84 -15.38 -12.54 33.32
C ASP A 84 -14.54 -13.43 32.39
N HIS A 85 -13.89 -12.84 31.37
CA HIS A 85 -13.04 -13.54 30.41
C HIS A 85 -11.57 -13.52 30.84
N ASN A 86 -11.29 -14.16 31.98
CA ASN A 86 -9.96 -14.17 32.59
C ASN A 86 -8.87 -14.58 31.59
N ARG A 87 -7.79 -13.77 31.55
CA ARG A 87 -6.62 -13.93 30.67
C ARG A 87 -6.90 -13.79 29.17
N LEU A 88 -8.02 -13.19 28.73
CA LEU A 88 -8.28 -12.91 27.31
C LEU A 88 -7.10 -12.23 26.61
N TYR A 89 -6.40 -11.30 27.28
CA TYR A 89 -5.21 -10.64 26.74
C TYR A 89 -4.08 -11.59 26.29
N ARG A 90 -4.02 -12.82 26.82
CA ARG A 90 -3.01 -13.83 26.43
C ARG A 90 -3.30 -14.44 25.06
N TYR A 91 -4.55 -14.40 24.61
CA TYR A 91 -5.01 -15.00 23.35
C TYR A 91 -4.94 -14.02 22.17
N ILE A 92 -4.56 -12.75 22.42
CA ILE A 92 -4.47 -11.72 21.40
C ILE A 92 -3.42 -12.06 20.33
N SER A 93 -2.31 -12.70 20.71
CA SER A 93 -1.33 -13.19 19.72
C SER A 93 -1.95 -14.21 18.78
N THR A 94 -2.68 -15.18 19.32
CA THR A 94 -3.39 -16.20 18.54
C THR A 94 -4.48 -15.59 17.67
N PHE A 95 -5.21 -14.60 18.18
CA PHE A 95 -6.21 -13.85 17.42
C PHE A 95 -5.65 -13.25 16.13
N TYR A 96 -4.42 -12.74 16.16
CA TYR A 96 -3.73 -12.20 14.97
C TYR A 96 -2.90 -13.21 14.18
N GLY A 97 -2.93 -14.50 14.54
CA GLY A 97 -2.14 -15.55 13.90
C GLY A 97 -0.64 -15.48 14.24
N ASN A 98 -0.27 -14.76 15.30
CA ASN A 98 1.10 -14.59 15.79
C ASN A 98 1.42 -15.49 17.00
N GLY A 99 0.47 -16.32 17.44
CA GLY A 99 0.72 -17.30 18.50
C GLY A 99 1.62 -18.41 17.99
N GLU A 100 2.78 -18.61 18.63
CA GLU A 100 3.44 -19.92 18.61
C GLU A 100 2.46 -20.93 19.22
N ASP A 101 2.33 -22.12 18.63
CA ASP A 101 1.59 -23.23 19.22
C ASP A 101 2.08 -23.40 20.66
N HIS A 102 1.29 -22.91 21.62
CA HIS A 102 1.64 -22.96 23.03
C HIS A 102 1.70 -24.44 23.42
N HIS A 103 2.92 -24.99 23.45
CA HIS A 103 3.32 -26.31 23.95
C HIS A 103 2.17 -27.19 24.46
N GLY A 104 1.39 -27.77 23.55
CA GLY A 104 0.44 -28.85 23.84
C GLY A 104 -0.85 -28.47 24.58
N GLU A 105 -1.15 -27.20 24.86
CA GLU A 105 -2.49 -26.79 25.33
C GLU A 105 -3.36 -26.41 24.12
N GLU A 106 -4.36 -27.22 23.82
CA GLU A 106 -5.37 -26.90 22.82
C GLU A 106 -6.14 -25.65 23.30
N LEU A 107 -5.82 -24.50 22.71
CA LEU A 107 -6.43 -23.22 23.10
C LEU A 107 -7.92 -23.26 22.77
N ASN A 108 -8.74 -23.37 23.81
CA ASN A 108 -10.19 -23.32 23.68
C ASN A 108 -10.65 -21.87 23.45
N LEU A 109 -10.57 -21.43 22.18
CA LEU A 109 -10.95 -20.08 21.75
C LEU A 109 -12.47 -19.86 21.74
N THR A 110 -13.28 -20.92 21.71
CA THR A 110 -14.74 -20.79 21.60
C THR A 110 -15.37 -20.21 22.86
N ARG A 111 -14.64 -20.19 23.98
CA ARG A 111 -15.04 -19.53 25.24
C ARG A 111 -15.19 -18.01 25.13
N PHE A 112 -14.81 -17.42 23.99
CA PHE A 112 -14.88 -15.99 23.71
C PHE A 112 -15.85 -15.67 22.56
N ASP A 113 -16.54 -16.66 22.02
CA ASP A 113 -17.47 -16.48 20.89
C ASP A 113 -18.77 -15.77 21.30
N ASP A 114 -19.02 -15.65 22.61
CA ASP A 114 -20.09 -14.83 23.18
C ASP A 114 -19.81 -13.32 23.06
N ILE A 115 -18.56 -12.92 22.80
CA ILE A 115 -18.18 -11.52 22.65
C ILE A 115 -18.36 -11.09 21.18
N PRO A 116 -19.23 -10.11 20.88
CA PRO A 116 -19.33 -9.54 19.54
C PRO A 116 -17.99 -8.94 19.10
N LEU A 117 -17.53 -9.32 17.90
CA LEU A 117 -16.19 -8.99 17.43
C LEU A 117 -15.99 -7.49 17.18
N ASP A 118 -17.02 -6.80 16.71
CA ASP A 118 -17.03 -5.35 16.51
C ASP A 118 -16.93 -4.58 17.83
N GLU A 119 -17.70 -4.99 18.84
CA GLU A 119 -17.62 -4.43 20.19
C GLU A 119 -16.26 -4.70 20.82
N PHE A 120 -15.72 -5.92 20.65
CA PHE A 120 -14.39 -6.26 21.13
C PHE A 120 -13.33 -5.33 20.56
N LEU A 121 -13.28 -5.16 19.23
CA LEU A 121 -12.33 -4.26 18.56
C LEU A 121 -12.52 -2.80 19.01
N ALA A 122 -13.76 -2.34 19.18
CA ALA A 122 -14.08 -0.98 19.62
C ALA A 122 -13.63 -0.70 21.06
N ASN A 123 -14.00 -1.58 21.99
CA ASN A 123 -13.84 -1.38 23.42
C ASN A 123 -12.41 -1.60 23.91
N THR A 124 -11.62 -2.38 23.18
CA THR A 124 -10.25 -2.72 23.58
C THR A 124 -9.19 -1.91 22.84
N ALA A 125 -9.56 -1.11 21.84
CA ALA A 125 -8.61 -0.28 21.10
C ALA A 125 -7.76 0.61 22.02
N PRO A 126 -6.46 0.74 21.80
CA PRO A 126 -5.59 1.60 22.59
C PRO A 126 -5.91 3.08 22.35
N ASN A 127 -5.53 3.91 23.32
CA ASN A 127 -5.71 5.35 23.20
C ASN A 127 -4.46 5.99 22.55
N LEU A 128 -4.62 6.49 21.32
CA LEU A 128 -3.64 7.36 20.67
C LEU A 128 -4.00 8.82 20.94
N LYS A 129 -3.08 9.58 21.52
CA LYS A 129 -3.29 10.99 21.82
C LYS A 129 -2.41 11.87 20.94
N PRO A 130 -2.96 12.64 19.99
CA PRO A 130 -2.18 13.63 19.25
C PRO A 130 -1.80 14.75 20.23
N LEU A 131 -0.50 14.93 20.47
CA LEU A 131 0.03 16.01 21.28
C LEU A 131 0.17 17.30 20.48
N ARG A 132 0.53 17.17 19.20
CA ARG A 132 0.71 18.28 18.27
C ARG A 132 0.64 17.77 16.84
N CYS A 133 -0.06 18.49 15.98
CA CYS A 133 -0.08 18.25 14.55
C CYS A 133 0.01 19.58 13.82
N LYS A 134 1.02 19.73 12.94
CA LYS A 134 1.18 20.91 12.09
C LYS A 134 1.41 20.49 10.65
N PHE A 135 0.70 21.11 9.71
CA PHE A 135 0.93 20.98 8.27
C PHE A 135 1.02 22.38 7.67
N ASN A 136 2.06 22.66 6.86
CA ASN A 136 2.36 24.01 6.39
C ASN A 136 2.40 25.05 7.54
N MET A 137 2.99 24.67 8.68
CA MET A 137 3.02 25.43 9.94
C MET A 137 1.65 25.78 10.56
N ARG A 138 0.53 25.33 9.99
CA ARG A 138 -0.83 25.51 10.50
C ARG A 138 -1.28 24.27 11.25
N ASP A 139 -2.25 24.43 12.15
CA ASP A 139 -2.85 23.27 12.82
C ASP A 139 -3.52 22.33 11.81
N CYS A 140 -3.29 21.03 11.99
CA CYS A 140 -3.94 20.01 11.16
C CYS A 140 -5.46 19.97 11.41
N PRO A 141 -6.23 19.43 10.46
CA PRO A 141 -7.60 19.03 10.74
C PRO A 141 -7.67 18.03 11.90
N ALA A 142 -8.80 18.03 12.60
CA ALA A 142 -9.06 17.04 13.64
C ALA A 142 -9.07 15.63 13.03
N PRO A 143 -8.38 14.65 13.64
CA PRO A 143 -8.40 13.29 13.13
C PRO A 143 -9.78 12.66 13.31
N THR A 144 -10.15 11.82 12.36
CA THR A 144 -11.27 10.87 12.53
C THR A 144 -10.71 9.49 12.86
N TYR A 145 -11.53 8.62 13.47
CA TYR A 145 -11.12 7.26 13.80
C TYR A 145 -11.75 6.29 12.81
N ARG A 146 -10.94 5.40 12.23
CA ARG A 146 -11.41 4.37 11.30
C ARG A 146 -10.97 2.99 11.77
N LEU A 147 -11.90 2.04 11.75
CA LEU A 147 -11.62 0.65 12.04
C LEU A 147 -11.01 0.00 10.80
N THR A 148 -9.80 -0.53 10.94
CA THR A 148 -9.08 -1.19 9.87
C THR A 148 -8.56 -2.55 10.35
N ARG A 149 -7.87 -3.28 9.47
CA ARG A 149 -7.13 -4.49 9.87
C ARG A 149 -6.13 -4.20 10.98
N TYR A 150 -5.61 -2.97 11.10
CA TYR A 150 -4.65 -2.61 12.14
C TYR A 150 -5.33 -2.06 13.41
N GLY A 151 -6.61 -2.38 13.61
CA GLY A 151 -7.42 -1.87 14.72
C GLY A 151 -7.96 -0.47 14.42
N ILE A 152 -8.19 0.33 15.45
CA ILE A 152 -8.68 1.69 15.28
C ILE A 152 -7.51 2.64 15.02
N CYS A 153 -7.50 3.22 13.82
CA CYS A 153 -6.47 4.15 13.36
C CYS A 153 -6.97 5.60 13.36
N GLN A 154 -6.05 6.55 13.56
CA GLN A 154 -6.31 7.97 13.33
C GLN A 154 -6.12 8.30 11.86
N TYR A 155 -7.16 8.84 11.23
CA TYR A 155 -7.18 9.28 9.84
C TYR A 155 -7.17 10.80 9.75
N TYR A 156 -6.18 11.33 9.03
CA TYR A 156 -6.03 12.74 8.71
C TYR A 156 -6.28 12.94 7.21
N SER A 157 -7.39 13.60 6.88
CA SER A 157 -7.71 13.97 5.50
C SER A 157 -7.03 15.29 5.16
N PHE A 158 -6.21 15.28 4.12
CA PHE A 158 -5.56 16.46 3.56
C PHE A 158 -6.09 16.79 2.15
N ASP A 159 -7.30 16.33 1.83
CA ASP A 159 -7.99 16.61 0.55
C ASP A 159 -7.79 18.07 0.10
N ASN A 160 -7.29 18.25 -1.13
CA ASN A 160 -6.98 19.54 -1.77
C ASN A 160 -5.88 20.39 -1.08
N SER A 161 -5.15 19.83 -0.12
CA SER A 161 -4.01 20.50 0.49
C SER A 161 -2.75 20.29 -0.35
N THR A 162 -2.05 21.38 -0.67
CA THR A 162 -0.85 21.34 -1.50
C THR A 162 0.40 21.71 -0.72
N VAL A 163 1.50 21.07 -1.07
CA VAL A 163 2.87 21.42 -0.68
C VAL A 163 3.47 22.23 -1.83
N SER A 164 3.87 23.47 -1.56
CA SER A 164 4.46 24.37 -2.56
C SER A 164 5.99 24.40 -2.52
N ILE A 165 6.59 24.11 -1.36
CA ILE A 165 8.04 24.17 -1.17
C ILE A 165 8.46 22.90 -0.43
N PRO A 166 9.44 22.13 -0.92
CA PRO A 166 9.95 20.99 -0.19
C PRO A 166 10.66 21.42 1.09
N GLY A 167 10.50 20.64 2.15
CA GLY A 167 11.24 20.81 3.41
C GLY A 167 10.34 20.88 4.65
N PRO A 168 10.95 20.98 5.85
CA PRO A 168 10.23 20.82 7.12
C PRO A 168 9.16 21.89 7.40
N GLN A 169 9.25 23.06 6.75
CA GLN A 169 8.28 24.14 6.95
C GLN A 169 6.95 23.86 6.24
N SER A 170 6.98 23.10 5.15
CA SER A 170 5.79 22.70 4.40
C SER A 170 5.42 21.23 4.63
N SER A 171 6.07 20.57 5.59
CA SER A 171 5.83 19.17 5.88
C SER A 171 4.74 19.00 6.94
N LEU A 172 4.26 17.76 7.07
CA LEU A 172 3.52 17.35 8.26
C LEU A 172 4.49 17.12 9.42
N ILE A 173 4.17 17.67 10.58
CA ILE A 173 4.85 17.42 11.85
C ILE A 173 3.81 16.92 12.83
N LEU A 174 3.91 15.63 13.19
CA LEU A 174 2.97 14.96 14.07
C LEU A 174 3.70 14.39 15.29
N TYR A 175 3.19 14.71 16.48
CA TYR A 175 3.60 14.12 17.74
C TYR A 175 2.43 13.35 18.32
N VAL A 176 2.57 12.04 18.47
CA VAL A 176 1.56 11.16 19.05
C VAL A 176 2.12 10.54 20.33
N ALA A 177 1.32 10.55 21.39
CA ALA A 177 1.58 9.82 22.61
C ALA A 177 0.66 8.61 22.70
N TYR A 178 1.22 7.51 23.17
CA TYR A 178 0.48 6.28 23.46
C TYR A 178 1.09 5.60 24.69
N ASN A 179 0.30 4.78 25.37
CA ASN A 179 0.76 4.09 26.57
C ASN A 179 1.50 2.80 26.21
N ASN A 180 2.82 2.80 26.35
CA ASN A 180 3.63 1.63 25.98
C ASN A 180 3.56 0.47 26.99
N SER A 181 3.26 0.74 28.27
CA SER A 181 3.10 -0.31 29.28
C SER A 181 1.75 -1.04 29.15
N ASP A 182 0.79 -0.41 28.50
CA ASP A 182 -0.55 -0.93 28.24
C ASP A 182 -0.68 -1.46 26.80
N THR A 183 0.28 -2.32 26.41
CA THR A 183 0.34 -2.89 25.07
C THR A 183 0.15 -4.41 25.12
N THR A 184 -0.47 -4.94 24.07
CA THR A 184 -0.61 -6.37 23.81
C THR A 184 0.22 -6.72 22.57
N THR A 185 -0.42 -7.15 21.49
CA THR A 185 0.15 -7.43 20.18
C THR A 185 -0.89 -7.07 19.12
N GLY A 186 -0.53 -7.19 17.86
CA GLY A 186 -1.39 -6.95 16.72
C GLY A 186 -0.94 -7.85 15.57
N TYR A 187 -1.30 -7.51 14.34
CA TYR A 187 -0.74 -8.18 13.15
C TYR A 187 0.78 -8.10 13.06
N ALA A 188 1.39 -7.04 13.61
CA ALA A 188 2.84 -6.91 13.65
C ALA A 188 3.44 -7.37 14.99
N LEU A 189 4.60 -8.01 14.93
CA LEU A 189 5.29 -8.56 16.09
C LEU A 189 5.87 -7.47 17.03
N SER A 190 6.12 -6.26 16.54
CA SER A 190 6.65 -5.16 17.35
C SER A 190 5.55 -4.51 18.18
N LYS A 191 5.62 -4.64 19.51
CA LYS A 191 4.63 -4.10 20.47
C LYS A 191 4.70 -2.58 20.63
N SER A 192 5.87 -1.99 20.39
CA SER A 192 6.20 -0.61 20.75
C SER A 192 6.52 0.26 19.54
N ALA A 193 5.60 0.28 18.56
CA ALA A 193 5.69 1.16 17.41
C ALA A 193 4.30 1.53 16.89
N LEU A 194 4.27 2.52 16.01
CA LEU A 194 3.09 2.91 15.25
C LEU A 194 3.32 2.60 13.77
N PHE A 195 2.27 2.26 13.04
CA PHE A 195 2.27 2.27 11.59
C PHE A 195 1.79 3.62 11.10
N HIS A 196 2.54 4.17 10.16
CA HIS A 196 2.21 5.37 9.43
C HIS A 196 1.98 4.98 7.98
N ASP A 197 0.74 5.07 7.53
CA ASP A 197 0.32 4.71 6.17
C ASP A 197 -0.08 5.96 5.40
N PHE A 198 0.23 5.97 4.10
CA PHE A 198 -0.04 7.08 3.20
C PHE A 198 -0.94 6.59 2.08
N SER A 199 -2.04 7.30 1.87
CA SER A 199 -2.95 6.98 0.78
C SER A 199 -3.27 8.25 -0.01
N ASP A 200 -3.14 8.16 -1.32
CA ASP A 200 -3.68 9.14 -2.26
C ASP A 200 -5.20 9.01 -2.43
N GLN A 201 -5.75 7.89 -1.96
CA GLN A 201 -7.16 7.56 -2.07
C GLN A 201 -7.92 7.87 -0.79
N LYS A 202 -9.25 7.95 -0.94
CA LYS A 202 -10.18 8.16 0.18
C LYS A 202 -10.56 6.87 0.91
N HIS A 203 -10.12 5.71 0.40
CA HIS A 203 -10.49 4.39 0.90
C HIS A 203 -9.42 3.82 1.85
N ASP A 204 -9.84 2.92 2.73
CA ASP A 204 -9.02 2.31 3.78
C ASP A 204 -8.15 1.16 3.22
N VAL A 205 -7.40 1.42 2.15
CA VAL A 205 -6.49 0.45 1.54
C VAL A 205 -5.17 0.53 2.29
N MET A 206 -5.01 -0.33 3.30
CA MET A 206 -3.77 -0.37 4.09
C MET A 206 -2.91 -1.56 3.68
N LEU A 207 -2.10 -1.35 2.64
CA LEU A 207 -1.09 -2.32 2.23
C LEU A 207 0.23 -2.04 2.94
N MET A 208 0.94 -3.10 3.33
CA MET A 208 2.27 -2.96 3.96
C MET A 208 3.25 -2.17 3.07
N SER A 209 3.09 -2.25 1.75
CA SER A 209 3.89 -1.51 0.78
C SER A 209 3.81 0.01 0.96
N GLN A 210 2.71 0.55 1.50
CA GLN A 210 2.50 1.98 1.74
C GLN A 210 2.80 2.40 3.19
N SER A 211 2.90 1.43 4.10
CA SER A 211 3.16 1.68 5.52
C SER A 211 4.64 1.87 5.88
N THR A 212 4.89 2.66 6.92
CA THR A 212 6.20 2.83 7.57
C THR A 212 6.05 2.61 9.07
N THR A 213 7.02 1.94 9.68
CA THR A 213 7.05 1.78 11.14
C THR A 213 7.68 3.02 11.79
N VAL A 214 6.98 3.63 12.72
CA VAL A 214 7.44 4.77 13.52
C VAL A 214 7.81 4.24 14.91
N LEU A 215 9.08 4.40 15.27
CA LEU A 215 9.61 3.90 16.54
C LEU A 215 9.32 4.88 17.68
N ALA A 216 8.98 4.33 18.85
CA ALA A 216 8.84 5.11 20.06
C ALA A 216 10.15 5.85 20.41
N ASN A 217 10.03 7.06 20.98
CA ASN A 217 11.15 7.88 21.43
C ASN A 217 12.19 8.24 20.34
N ARG A 218 11.84 8.13 19.06
CA ARG A 218 12.68 8.51 17.92
C ARG A 218 11.96 9.52 17.04
N LEU A 219 12.72 10.43 16.43
CA LEU A 219 12.25 11.23 15.32
C LEU A 219 12.25 10.33 14.08
N THR A 220 11.09 10.12 13.47
CA THR A 220 10.99 9.40 12.18
C THR A 220 10.68 10.42 11.10
N GLN A 221 11.64 10.65 10.22
CA GLN A 221 11.47 11.53 9.06
C GLN A 221 11.14 10.65 7.86
N VAL A 222 10.01 10.94 7.20
CA VAL A 222 9.60 10.27 5.98
C VAL A 222 9.58 11.27 4.84
N THR A 223 10.44 11.06 3.87
CA THR A 223 10.49 11.86 2.64
C THR A 223 9.76 11.10 1.55
N LEU A 224 8.75 11.72 0.93
CA LEU A 224 7.95 11.14 -0.14
C LEU A 224 8.34 11.72 -1.49
N TYR A 225 8.46 10.85 -2.49
CA TYR A 225 8.77 11.16 -3.87
C TYR A 225 7.63 10.64 -4.75
N PRO A 226 6.69 11.50 -5.17
CA PRO A 226 5.63 11.09 -6.09
C PRO A 226 6.23 10.72 -7.45
N GLN A 227 5.75 9.62 -8.02
CA GLN A 227 6.09 9.14 -9.35
C GLN A 227 4.81 8.83 -10.10
N GLU A 228 4.62 9.53 -11.21
CA GLU A 228 3.50 9.28 -12.11
C GLU A 228 3.94 8.33 -13.22
N TYR A 229 3.16 7.28 -13.45
CA TYR A 229 3.35 6.35 -14.55
C TYR A 229 2.19 6.47 -15.52
N THR A 230 2.51 6.59 -16.81
CA THR A 230 1.53 6.49 -17.89
C THR A 230 1.87 5.29 -18.76
N TYR A 231 0.96 4.34 -18.82
CA TYR A 231 1.12 3.10 -19.57
C TYR A 231 0.35 3.17 -20.89
N LEU A 232 0.98 2.69 -21.97
CA LEU A 232 0.34 2.60 -23.28
C LEU A 232 -0.59 1.38 -23.34
N LYS A 233 -1.74 1.51 -24.00
CA LYS A 233 -2.55 0.35 -24.40
C LYS A 233 -1.71 -0.50 -25.38
N PRO A 234 -1.63 -1.85 -25.24
CA PRO A 234 -2.48 -2.75 -24.45
C PRO A 234 -1.96 -3.10 -23.03
N HIS A 235 -0.90 -2.45 -22.54
CA HIS A 235 -0.24 -2.81 -21.28
C HIS A 235 -0.93 -2.26 -20.02
N CYS A 236 -2.12 -1.67 -20.18
CA CYS A 236 -2.92 -1.15 -19.10
C CYS A 236 -4.40 -1.49 -19.27
N GLY A 237 -5.12 -1.49 -18.15
CA GLY A 237 -6.55 -1.75 -18.12
C GLY A 237 -7.16 -1.24 -16.82
N THR A 238 -8.47 -1.33 -16.74
CA THR A 238 -9.22 -1.04 -15.52
C THR A 238 -10.23 -2.15 -15.29
N LYS A 239 -10.56 -2.39 -14.03
CA LYS A 239 -11.59 -3.35 -13.62
C LYS A 239 -12.57 -2.65 -12.72
N LYS A 240 -13.86 -2.98 -12.85
CA LYS A 240 -14.85 -2.52 -11.88
C LYS A 240 -14.68 -3.33 -10.59
N LEU A 241 -14.48 -2.63 -9.49
CA LEU A 241 -14.38 -3.19 -8.15
C LEU A 241 -15.75 -3.13 -7.48
N ASP A 242 -16.03 -4.09 -6.60
CA ASP A 242 -17.30 -4.16 -5.85
C ASP A 242 -17.26 -3.30 -4.60
N PHE A 243 -16.10 -3.18 -3.94
CA PHE A 243 -15.95 -2.44 -2.69
C PHE A 243 -15.45 -1.01 -2.89
N PHE A 244 -14.76 -0.77 -4.00
CA PHE A 244 -14.05 0.48 -4.26
C PHE A 244 -14.65 1.21 -5.47
N LYS A 245 -14.79 2.53 -5.36
CA LYS A 245 -15.37 3.36 -6.45
C LYS A 245 -14.40 3.61 -7.60
N GLN A 246 -13.11 3.68 -7.29
CA GLN A 246 -12.04 3.88 -8.25
C GLN A 246 -11.23 2.59 -8.35
N TYR A 247 -10.52 2.43 -9.46
CA TYR A 247 -9.70 1.26 -9.70
C TYR A 247 -8.23 1.63 -9.49
N THR A 248 -7.60 0.94 -8.57
CA THR A 248 -6.14 0.82 -8.49
C THR A 248 -5.74 -0.64 -8.35
N THR A 249 -4.48 -0.93 -8.67
CA THR A 249 -3.94 -2.30 -8.58
C THR A 249 -4.04 -2.80 -7.14
N GLU A 250 -3.79 -1.91 -6.18
CA GLU A 250 -3.83 -2.11 -4.74
C GLU A 250 -5.26 -2.43 -4.26
N GLU A 251 -6.25 -1.61 -4.62
CA GLU A 251 -7.66 -1.86 -4.32
C GLU A 251 -8.12 -3.21 -4.90
N CYS A 252 -7.68 -3.55 -6.11
CA CYS A 252 -8.00 -4.83 -6.74
C CYS A 252 -7.43 -6.03 -5.97
N HIS A 253 -6.15 -5.95 -5.56
CA HIS A 253 -5.51 -6.99 -4.76
C HIS A 253 -6.16 -7.14 -3.39
N VAL A 254 -6.51 -6.03 -2.74
CA VAL A 254 -7.21 -6.05 -1.45
C VAL A 254 -8.59 -6.66 -1.59
N GLU A 255 -9.39 -6.24 -2.58
CA GLU A 255 -10.70 -6.81 -2.84
C GLU A 255 -10.64 -8.31 -3.11
N CYS A 256 -9.67 -8.74 -3.93
CA CYS A 256 -9.41 -10.15 -4.19
C CYS A 256 -9.12 -10.93 -2.89
N SER A 257 -8.26 -10.38 -2.02
CA SER A 257 -7.94 -11.01 -0.73
C SER A 257 -9.16 -11.11 0.19
N TYR A 258 -9.98 -10.06 0.25
CA TYR A 258 -11.19 -10.03 1.08
C TYR A 258 -12.20 -11.07 0.63
N LYS A 259 -12.49 -11.12 -0.68
CA LYS A 259 -13.42 -12.11 -1.25
C LYS A 259 -12.93 -13.53 -1.03
N ALA A 260 -11.65 -13.81 -1.30
CA ALA A 260 -11.09 -15.14 -1.12
C ALA A 260 -11.13 -15.61 0.35
N VAL A 261 -10.77 -14.74 1.29
CA VAL A 261 -10.80 -15.05 2.72
C VAL A 261 -12.23 -15.25 3.23
N MET A 262 -13.17 -14.36 2.88
CA MET A 262 -14.58 -14.52 3.25
C MET A 262 -15.22 -15.76 2.63
N ASP A 263 -14.88 -16.09 1.38
CA ASP A 263 -15.39 -17.29 0.73
C ASP A 263 -14.83 -18.58 1.32
N LYS A 264 -13.64 -18.55 1.91
CA LYS A 264 -13.06 -19.69 2.60
C LYS A 264 -13.57 -19.84 4.03
N CYS A 265 -13.67 -18.74 4.77
CA CYS A 265 -14.07 -18.74 6.19
C CYS A 265 -15.59 -18.65 6.40
N LYS A 266 -16.38 -18.32 5.37
CA LYS A 266 -17.86 -18.23 5.40
C LYS A 266 -18.43 -17.25 6.42
N CYS A 267 -17.62 -16.29 6.87
CA CYS A 267 -17.99 -15.19 7.76
C CYS A 267 -17.24 -13.92 7.32
N TRP A 268 -17.67 -12.74 7.79
CA TRP A 268 -16.97 -11.48 7.53
C TRP A 268 -16.50 -10.81 8.84
N PRO A 269 -15.25 -10.30 8.90
CA PRO A 269 -14.79 -9.54 10.05
C PRO A 269 -15.25 -8.07 9.97
N PRO A 270 -15.44 -7.35 11.10
CA PRO A 270 -15.97 -5.98 11.13
C PRO A 270 -15.23 -4.93 10.31
N TYR A 271 -13.95 -5.14 10.04
CA TYR A 271 -13.10 -4.25 9.24
C TYR A 271 -13.09 -4.60 7.74
N PHE A 272 -13.86 -5.59 7.30
CA PHE A 272 -14.09 -5.88 5.87
C PHE A 272 -15.42 -5.29 5.41
N PRO A 273 -15.52 -4.83 4.15
CA PRO A 273 -16.80 -4.52 3.53
C PRO A 273 -17.63 -5.80 3.37
N ILE A 274 -18.95 -5.67 3.56
CA ILE A 274 -19.88 -6.79 3.41
C ILE A 274 -19.98 -7.16 1.92
N TYR A 275 -19.58 -8.39 1.59
CA TYR A 275 -19.63 -8.93 0.23
C TYR A 275 -20.89 -9.75 -0.06
N LYS A 276 -21.22 -10.67 0.84
CA LYS A 276 -22.35 -11.60 0.76
C LYS A 276 -23.17 -11.46 2.02
N LYS A 277 -24.45 -11.12 1.88
CA LYS A 277 -25.35 -10.88 3.03
C LYS A 277 -25.64 -12.14 3.82
N GLU A 278 -25.43 -13.31 3.20
CA GLU A 278 -25.60 -14.62 3.81
C GLU A 278 -24.49 -14.97 4.80
N TYR A 279 -23.33 -14.33 4.70
CA TYR A 279 -22.22 -14.56 5.62
C TYR A 279 -22.47 -13.78 6.93
N PRO A 280 -22.48 -14.44 8.10
CA PRO A 280 -22.58 -13.76 9.37
C PRO A 280 -21.26 -13.05 9.72
N MET A 281 -21.31 -12.15 10.71
CA MET A 281 -20.10 -11.60 11.31
C MET A 281 -19.32 -12.73 11.99
N CYS A 282 -18.00 -12.78 11.78
CA CYS A 282 -17.16 -13.81 12.38
C CYS A 282 -17.16 -13.72 13.92
N THR A 283 -17.16 -14.88 14.58
CA THR A 283 -16.88 -14.94 16.03
C THR A 283 -15.38 -14.74 16.30
N PHE A 284 -15.02 -14.62 17.59
CA PHE A 284 -13.62 -14.53 18.02
C PHE A 284 -12.80 -15.74 17.54
N SER A 285 -13.33 -16.96 17.71
CA SER A 285 -12.63 -18.19 17.35
C SER A 285 -12.52 -18.39 15.84
N GLU A 286 -13.55 -18.05 15.08
CA GLU A 286 -13.53 -18.08 13.61
C GLU A 286 -12.50 -17.09 13.03
N HIS A 287 -12.46 -15.89 13.60
CA HIS A 287 -11.47 -14.88 13.22
C HIS A 287 -10.05 -15.39 13.48
N ALA A 288 -9.80 -15.85 14.71
CA ALA A 288 -8.48 -16.31 15.15
C ALA A 288 -7.99 -17.56 14.40
N ARG A 289 -8.87 -18.50 14.05
CA ARG A 289 -8.51 -19.78 13.42
C ARG A 289 -8.48 -19.71 11.89
N CYS A 290 -9.35 -18.90 11.30
CA CYS A 290 -9.52 -18.84 9.84
C CYS A 290 -9.09 -17.49 9.28
N ILE A 291 -9.77 -16.39 9.62
CA ILE A 291 -9.54 -15.09 8.98
C ILE A 291 -8.08 -14.65 9.08
N SER A 292 -7.51 -14.67 10.28
CA SER A 292 -6.12 -14.22 10.51
C SER A 292 -5.12 -15.09 9.74
N LYS A 293 -5.28 -16.41 9.77
CA LYS A 293 -4.40 -17.38 9.12
C LYS A 293 -4.48 -17.30 7.60
N GLU A 294 -5.69 -17.30 7.04
CA GLU A 294 -5.92 -17.23 5.60
C GLU A 294 -5.45 -15.92 5.01
N TYR A 295 -5.67 -14.82 5.74
CA TYR A 295 -5.22 -13.51 5.29
C TYR A 295 -3.69 -13.36 5.38
N ASN A 296 -3.05 -13.82 6.47
CA ASN A 296 -1.60 -13.73 6.63
C ASN A 296 -0.83 -14.60 5.62
N SER A 297 -1.42 -15.71 5.17
CA SER A 297 -0.84 -16.61 4.17
C SER A 297 -1.34 -16.35 2.74
N PHE A 298 -2.13 -15.28 2.54
CA PHE A 298 -2.74 -14.98 1.25
C PHE A 298 -1.68 -14.65 0.19
N ASN A 299 -1.76 -15.36 -0.94
CA ASN A 299 -0.86 -15.15 -2.06
C ASN A 299 -1.52 -14.23 -3.11
N TYR A 300 -1.13 -12.95 -3.13
CA TYR A 300 -1.67 -11.99 -4.10
C TYR A 300 -1.41 -12.34 -5.58
N SER A 301 -0.46 -13.24 -5.89
CA SER A 301 -0.24 -13.70 -7.27
C SER A 301 -1.40 -14.53 -7.83
N THR A 302 -2.26 -15.09 -6.98
CA THR A 302 -3.47 -15.80 -7.44
C THR A 302 -4.57 -14.84 -7.89
N CYS A 303 -4.43 -13.53 -7.64
CA CYS A 303 -5.32 -12.50 -8.15
C CYS A 303 -4.99 -12.18 -9.61
N GLY A 304 -5.22 -13.15 -10.51
CA GLY A 304 -4.85 -13.08 -11.94
C GLY A 304 -5.56 -11.99 -12.76
N ASP A 305 -6.46 -11.22 -12.16
CA ASP A 305 -7.35 -10.26 -12.85
C ASP A 305 -7.13 -8.79 -12.43
N CYS A 306 -5.94 -8.42 -11.97
CA CYS A 306 -5.63 -7.03 -11.60
C CYS A 306 -4.69 -6.37 -12.63
N PRO A 307 -5.21 -5.82 -13.75
CA PRO A 307 -4.39 -5.14 -14.74
C PRO A 307 -3.76 -3.84 -14.19
N LYS A 308 -2.59 -3.44 -14.69
CA LYS A 308 -2.03 -2.14 -14.31
C LYS A 308 -2.93 -1.00 -14.81
N PRO A 309 -3.22 0.03 -14.01
CA PRO A 309 -3.97 1.19 -14.47
C PRO A 309 -3.18 1.94 -15.54
N CYS A 310 -3.88 2.67 -16.43
CA CYS A 310 -3.21 3.43 -17.49
C CYS A 310 -2.50 4.68 -16.97
N HIS A 311 -2.98 5.21 -15.85
CA HIS A 311 -2.35 6.28 -15.10
C HIS A 311 -2.22 5.82 -13.65
N ASP A 312 -1.03 5.93 -13.10
CA ASP A 312 -0.71 5.46 -11.76
C ASP A 312 0.13 6.51 -11.04
N LEU A 313 -0.12 6.69 -9.74
CA LEU A 313 0.64 7.60 -8.88
C LEU A 313 1.19 6.81 -7.70
N VAL A 314 2.50 6.68 -7.64
CA VAL A 314 3.18 5.94 -6.58
C VAL A 314 4.05 6.87 -5.77
N PHE A 315 3.99 6.74 -4.45
CA PHE A 315 4.87 7.48 -3.54
C PHE A 315 6.04 6.60 -3.11
N ASN A 316 7.19 6.81 -3.74
CA ASN A 316 8.43 6.24 -3.22
C ASN A 316 8.81 6.97 -1.93
N ARG A 317 9.36 6.26 -0.97
CA ARG A 317 9.70 6.84 0.33
C ARG A 317 11.13 6.55 0.74
N ASN A 318 11.72 7.51 1.42
CA ASN A 318 12.92 7.32 2.21
C ASN A 318 12.57 7.57 3.68
N VAL A 319 13.04 6.68 4.56
CA VAL A 319 12.73 6.71 6.00
C VAL A 319 14.02 6.85 6.78
N GLU A 320 14.11 7.91 7.55
CA GLU A 320 15.28 8.22 8.37
C GLU A 320 14.87 8.28 9.84
N TYR A 321 15.69 7.68 10.70
CA TYR A 321 15.48 7.69 12.14
C TYR A 321 16.55 8.54 12.82
N GLY A 322 16.10 9.47 13.66
CA GLY A 322 16.94 10.36 14.44
C GLY A 322 16.58 10.37 15.91
N GLU A 323 17.45 10.98 16.71
CA GLU A 323 17.14 11.31 18.10
C GLU A 323 16.37 12.62 18.16
N PHE A 324 15.47 12.76 19.14
CA PHE A 324 14.80 14.04 19.35
C PHE A 324 15.80 15.11 19.78
N HIS A 325 15.67 16.31 19.22
CA HIS A 325 16.42 17.47 19.67
C HIS A 325 16.10 17.80 21.14
N GLU A 326 17.09 18.29 21.89
CA GLU A 326 17.04 18.48 23.35
C GLU A 326 15.77 19.18 23.91
N PRO A 327 15.21 20.25 23.30
CA PRO A 327 13.98 20.89 23.78
C PRO A 327 12.75 19.97 23.76
N ILE A 328 12.65 19.08 22.77
CA ILE A 328 11.56 18.11 22.68
C ILE A 328 11.73 17.06 23.78
N GLN A 329 12.96 16.64 24.05
CA GLN A 329 13.24 15.73 25.16
C GLN A 329 12.81 16.33 26.51
N ARG A 330 13.05 17.64 26.73
CA ARG A 330 12.57 18.36 27.92
C ARG A 330 11.04 18.38 28.02
N LEU A 331 10.33 18.62 26.91
CA LEU A 331 8.85 18.56 26.86
C LEU A 331 8.32 17.17 27.21
N ILE A 332 8.90 16.12 26.62
CA ILE A 332 8.54 14.72 26.92
C ILE A 332 8.78 14.42 28.41
N LYS A 333 9.93 14.84 28.95
CA LYS A 333 10.26 14.66 30.37
C LYS A 333 9.26 15.38 31.28
N LYS A 334 8.87 16.63 30.96
CA LYS A 334 7.84 17.37 31.69
C LYS A 334 6.49 16.65 31.65
N TYR A 335 6.08 16.16 30.49
CA TYR A 335 4.83 15.43 30.33
C TYR A 335 4.79 14.16 31.21
N LYS A 336 5.86 13.36 31.19
CA LYS A 336 6.03 12.18 32.06
C LYS A 336 5.94 12.51 33.55
N LEU A 337 6.43 13.67 33.96
CA LEU A 337 6.41 14.11 35.37
C LEU A 337 5.05 14.66 35.81
N THR A 338 4.31 15.31 34.92
CA THR A 338 3.07 16.02 35.28
C THR A 338 1.84 15.12 35.20
N LYS A 339 1.88 14.11 34.32
CA LYS A 339 0.84 13.07 34.24
C LYS A 339 1.51 11.73 34.49
N ARG A 340 1.40 11.23 35.73
CA ARG A 340 1.50 9.79 35.98
C ARG A 340 0.39 9.14 35.17
N LEU A 341 0.73 8.64 33.99
CA LEU A 341 -0.09 7.68 33.25
C LEU A 341 0.02 6.33 33.95
#